data_AF-A0A929U9A6-F1
#
_entry.id   AF-A0A929U9A6-F1
#
_cell.length_a   1.000
_cell.length_b   1.000
_cell.length_c   1.000
_cell.angle_alpha   90.00
_cell.angle_beta   90.00
_cell.angle_gamma   90.00
#
_symmetry.space_group_name_H-M   'P 1'
#
loop_
_entity.id
_entity.type
_entity.pdbx_description
1 polymer ?
#
loop_
_entity_poly.entity_id
_entity_poly.type
_entity_poly.pdbx_seq_one_letter_code
_entity_poly.pdbx_strand_id
1 'polypeptide(L)'
;MSRDIRNISEKGFLQFAQEAEASALSDTFWRVTLPQNLETTSVNSPAFNTFLAAQDYLKSSSMLMKGTMISDLITISGDVHHIFPKAYLKKNGVDAKGRYNQVANYTYLDTQVNKAISDDAPCRYFGVILDQCKTRDVQIGNITDENELAANLAENAIPSEVVHMDVNDYDRFLSERRKMMAAMIEQYYKSL
;
A
#
# COMPACT_ATOMS: atom_id res chain seq x y z
N MET A 1 27.92 23.89 21.65
CA MET A 1 26.72 23.07 21.94
C MET A 1 25.67 23.34 20.85
N SER A 2 25.15 22.30 20.18
CA SER A 2 24.18 22.47 19.08
C SER A 2 22.90 23.17 19.57
N ARG A 3 22.12 23.74 18.64
CA ARG A 3 20.86 24.43 18.97
C ARG A 3 19.91 23.49 19.72
N ASP A 4 19.83 22.23 19.27
CA ASP A 4 18.92 21.25 19.84
C ASP A 4 19.32 20.84 21.25
N ILE A 5 20.62 20.64 21.53
CA ILE A 5 21.09 20.32 22.89
C ILE A 5 20.80 21.47 23.87
N ARG A 6 20.89 22.73 23.42
CA ARG A 6 20.50 23.89 24.24
C ARG A 6 19.00 23.90 24.52
N ASN A 7 18.18 23.73 23.48
CA ASN A 7 16.72 23.69 23.64
C ASN A 7 16.26 22.55 24.56
N ILE A 8 16.87 21.37 24.46
CA ILE A 8 16.60 20.24 25.36
C ILE A 8 16.97 20.59 26.80
N SER A 9 18.11 21.24 27.02
CA SER A 9 18.54 21.65 28.36
C SER A 9 17.66 22.73 28.97
N GLU A 10 17.08 23.62 28.16
CA GLU A 10 16.26 24.75 28.63
C GLU A 10 14.78 24.38 28.83
N LYS A 11 14.20 23.63 27.89
CA LYS A 11 12.76 23.30 27.87
C LYS A 11 12.46 21.89 28.41
N GLY A 12 13.48 21.06 28.55
CA GLY A 12 13.31 19.62 28.77
C GLY A 12 13.03 18.85 27.48
N PHE A 13 13.40 17.56 27.49
CA PHE A 13 13.31 16.70 26.31
C PHE A 13 11.87 16.54 25.77
N LEU A 14 10.88 16.34 26.65
CA LEU A 14 9.50 16.08 26.22
C LEU A 14 8.88 17.25 25.46
N GLN A 15 9.06 18.47 25.96
CA GLN A 15 8.56 19.67 25.29
C GLN A 15 9.29 19.91 23.96
N PHE A 16 10.61 19.73 23.94
CA PHE A 16 11.39 19.82 22.70
C PHE A 16 10.92 18.80 21.65
N ALA A 17 10.69 17.54 22.05
CA ALA A 17 10.22 16.49 21.16
C ALA A 17 8.84 16.82 20.57
N GLN A 18 7.88 17.25 21.40
CA GLN A 18 6.56 17.66 20.92
C GLN A 18 6.61 18.83 19.92
N GLU A 19 7.41 19.86 20.19
CA GLU A 19 7.58 21.00 19.28
C GLU A 19 8.24 20.57 17.96
N ALA A 20 9.24 19.69 18.03
CA ALA A 20 9.93 19.17 16.85
C ALA A 20 9.00 18.29 15.99
N GLU A 21 8.23 17.41 16.61
CA GLU A 21 7.24 16.56 15.94
C GLU A 21 6.14 17.40 15.30
N ALA A 22 5.54 18.35 16.02
CA ALA A 22 4.51 19.23 15.48
C ALA A 22 5.00 20.04 14.27
N SER A 23 6.29 20.44 14.27
CA SER A 23 6.89 21.14 13.15
C SER A 23 7.20 20.22 11.96
N ALA A 24 7.72 19.01 12.21
CA ALA A 24 8.17 18.10 11.15
C ALA A 24 7.03 17.28 10.54
N LEU A 25 6.06 16.89 11.36
CA LEU A 25 4.95 15.98 11.06
C LEU A 25 3.61 16.73 11.06
N SER A 26 3.61 17.93 10.48
CA SER A 26 2.39 18.73 10.28
C SER A 26 1.42 18.05 9.30
N ASP A 27 0.18 18.55 9.22
CA ASP A 27 -0.80 18.06 8.24
C ASP A 27 -0.28 18.12 6.79
N THR A 28 0.60 19.09 6.49
CA THR A 28 1.23 19.20 5.16
C THR A 28 2.17 18.03 4.90
N PHE A 29 2.92 17.58 5.92
CA PHE A 29 3.78 16.41 5.78
C PHE A 29 2.94 15.17 5.44
N TRP A 30 1.89 14.89 6.20
CA TRP A 30 1.06 13.70 6.01
C TRP A 30 0.29 13.71 4.70
N ARG A 31 -0.28 14.86 4.31
CA ARG A 31 -1.19 14.96 3.15
C ARG A 31 -0.50 15.27 1.84
N VAL A 32 0.73 15.81 1.86
CA VAL A 32 1.44 16.25 0.66
C VAL A 32 2.82 15.60 0.56
N THR A 33 3.69 15.84 1.54
CA THR A 33 5.10 15.42 1.46
C THR A 33 5.24 13.89 1.45
N LEU A 34 4.54 13.17 2.32
CA LEU A 34 4.64 11.71 2.41
C LEU A 34 4.08 11.00 1.17
N PRO A 35 2.90 11.37 0.62
CA PRO A 35 2.46 10.86 -0.67
C PRO A 35 3.46 11.12 -1.81
N GLN A 36 4.13 12.27 -1.85
CA GLN A 36 5.19 12.55 -2.83
C GLN A 36 6.42 11.66 -2.62
N ASN A 37 6.82 11.40 -1.38
CA ASN A 37 7.91 10.47 -1.07
C ASN A 37 7.61 9.02 -1.52
N LEU A 38 6.32 8.67 -1.67
CA LEU A 38 5.86 7.39 -2.22
C LEU A 38 5.75 7.39 -3.76
N GLU A 39 6.08 8.49 -4.44
CA GLU A 39 6.29 8.53 -5.89
C GLU A 39 7.71 8.08 -6.22
N THR A 40 7.94 6.77 -6.12
CA THR A 40 9.25 6.16 -6.31
C THR A 40 9.12 4.75 -6.85
N THR A 41 10.21 4.24 -7.43
CA THR A 41 10.32 2.84 -7.85
C THR A 41 11.16 2.00 -6.88
N SER A 42 11.73 2.61 -5.84
CA SER A 42 12.63 1.94 -4.91
C SER A 42 11.84 1.21 -3.82
N VAL A 43 11.91 -0.12 -3.86
CA VAL A 43 11.38 -0.99 -2.79
C VAL A 43 12.12 -0.81 -1.46
N ASN A 44 13.29 -0.18 -1.47
CA ASN A 44 14.05 0.15 -0.26
C ASN A 44 13.86 1.62 0.18
N SER A 45 12.87 2.32 -0.39
CA SER A 45 12.61 3.71 0.03
C SER A 45 12.11 3.74 1.48
N PRO A 46 12.55 4.73 2.30
CA PRO A 46 12.10 4.83 3.69
C PRO A 46 10.58 4.86 3.83
N ALA A 47 9.89 5.67 3.00
CA ALA A 47 8.44 5.79 3.04
C ALA A 47 7.72 4.46 2.75
N PHE A 48 8.19 3.68 1.76
CA PHE A 48 7.59 2.38 1.46
C PHE A 48 7.88 1.35 2.56
N ASN A 49 9.10 1.32 3.09
CA ASN A 49 9.44 0.42 4.20
C ASN A 49 8.63 0.75 5.46
N THR A 50 8.38 2.03 5.74
CA THR A 50 7.49 2.44 6.84
C THR A 50 6.04 2.01 6.57
N PHE A 51 5.57 2.05 5.32
CA PHE A 51 4.26 1.50 4.96
C PHE A 51 4.19 -0.01 5.24
N LEU A 52 5.20 -0.78 4.84
CA LEU A 52 5.23 -2.23 5.13
C LEU A 52 5.29 -2.52 6.64
N ALA A 53 6.04 -1.73 7.40
CA ALA A 53 6.08 -1.82 8.86
C ALA A 53 4.72 -1.51 9.49
N ALA A 54 3.99 -0.50 8.96
CA ALA A 54 2.64 -0.20 9.40
C ALA A 54 1.68 -1.38 9.13
N GLN A 55 1.78 -2.02 7.96
CA GLN A 55 0.98 -3.21 7.64
C GLN A 55 1.27 -4.40 8.57
N ASP A 56 2.53 -4.66 8.91
CA ASP A 56 2.88 -5.71 9.89
C ASP A 56 2.37 -5.36 11.30
N TYR A 57 2.54 -4.11 11.74
CA TYR A 57 2.03 -3.66 13.03
C TYR A 57 0.51 -3.84 13.14
N LEU A 58 -0.22 -3.47 12.09
CA LEU A 58 -1.68 -3.57 12.00
C LEU A 58 -2.18 -5.00 11.70
N LYS A 59 -1.26 -5.97 11.56
CA LYS A 59 -1.58 -7.38 11.24
C LYS A 59 -2.44 -7.53 9.98
N SER A 60 -2.11 -6.73 8.95
CA SER A 60 -2.81 -6.75 7.67
C SER A 60 -2.62 -8.08 6.94
N SER A 61 -3.72 -8.61 6.41
CA SER A 61 -3.66 -9.76 5.51
C SER A 61 -3.13 -9.37 4.13
N SER A 62 -2.45 -10.29 3.47
CA SER A 62 -2.08 -10.17 2.06
C SER A 62 -3.32 -9.87 1.20
N MET A 63 -3.13 -9.09 0.13
CA MET A 63 -4.22 -8.80 -0.80
C MET A 63 -4.85 -10.11 -1.33
N LEU A 64 -6.19 -10.16 -1.36
CA LEU A 64 -7.03 -11.30 -1.75
C LEU A 64 -6.97 -12.54 -0.84
N MET A 65 -6.28 -12.43 0.30
CA MET A 65 -6.18 -13.51 1.29
C MET A 65 -6.75 -13.06 2.64
N LYS A 66 -7.34 -14.00 3.35
CA LYS A 66 -7.69 -13.91 4.77
C LYS A 66 -6.80 -14.87 5.55
N GLY A 67 -6.09 -14.34 6.55
CA GLY A 67 -5.26 -15.12 7.47
C GLY A 67 -3.82 -15.35 7.02
N THR A 68 -3.48 -15.10 5.75
CA THR A 68 -2.07 -15.01 5.30
C THR A 68 -1.58 -13.60 5.53
N MET A 69 -0.64 -13.40 6.46
CA MET A 69 -0.18 -12.06 6.83
C MET A 69 0.88 -11.55 5.85
N ILE A 70 0.93 -10.23 5.67
CA ILE A 70 1.98 -9.59 4.86
C ILE A 70 3.38 -9.87 5.46
N SER A 71 3.49 -9.92 6.78
CA SER A 71 4.73 -10.25 7.51
C SER A 71 5.32 -11.61 7.10
N ASP A 72 4.44 -12.59 6.86
CA ASP A 72 4.85 -13.94 6.47
C ASP A 72 5.44 -13.93 5.07
N LEU A 73 4.80 -13.22 4.14
CA LEU A 73 5.25 -13.11 2.75
C LEU A 73 6.56 -12.32 2.62
N ILE A 74 6.73 -11.26 3.41
CA ILE A 74 7.99 -10.51 3.49
C ILE A 74 9.14 -11.44 3.92
N THR A 75 8.89 -12.31 4.89
CA THR A 75 9.90 -13.21 5.46
C THR A 75 10.20 -14.41 4.56
N ILE A 76 9.20 -14.96 3.88
CA ILE A 76 9.31 -16.19 3.10
C ILE A 76 9.85 -15.91 1.68
N SER A 77 9.22 -15.00 0.93
CA SER A 77 9.60 -14.72 -0.47
C SER A 77 10.34 -13.41 -0.62
N GLY A 78 9.92 -12.36 0.09
CA GLY A 78 10.42 -10.99 -0.10
C GLY A 78 10.04 -10.37 -1.45
N ASP A 79 9.28 -11.08 -2.28
CA ASP A 79 8.88 -10.64 -3.62
C ASP A 79 7.66 -9.74 -3.59
N VAL A 80 7.75 -8.61 -4.28
CA VAL A 80 6.62 -7.70 -4.51
C VAL A 80 6.01 -7.95 -5.89
N HIS A 81 4.69 -7.86 -5.96
CA HIS A 81 3.91 -8.07 -7.17
C HIS A 81 3.13 -6.82 -7.54
N HIS A 82 2.81 -6.67 -8.82
CA HIS A 82 2.05 -5.51 -9.30
C HIS A 82 0.55 -5.72 -9.16
N ILE A 83 -0.16 -4.73 -8.62
CA ILE A 83 -1.64 -4.72 -8.56
C ILE A 83 -2.20 -4.57 -9.98
N PHE A 84 -1.67 -3.61 -10.74
CA PHE A 84 -1.86 -3.57 -12.19
C PHE A 84 -0.70 -4.36 -12.83
N PRO A 85 -0.95 -5.56 -13.38
CA PRO A 85 0.13 -6.42 -13.86
C PRO A 85 1.02 -5.71 -14.88
N LYS A 86 2.33 -5.92 -14.76
CA LYS A 86 3.31 -5.25 -15.61
C LYS A 86 3.08 -5.52 -17.11
N ALA A 87 2.78 -6.76 -17.49
CA ALA A 87 2.58 -7.08 -18.90
C ALA A 87 1.29 -6.44 -19.44
N TYR A 88 0.22 -6.39 -18.62
CA TYR A 88 -0.99 -5.63 -18.92
C TYR A 88 -0.68 -4.15 -19.19
N LEU A 89 0.05 -3.49 -18.29
CA LEU A 89 0.42 -2.09 -18.43
C LEU A 89 1.21 -1.82 -19.71
N LYS A 90 2.23 -2.65 -19.99
CA LYS A 90 3.04 -2.52 -21.22
C LYS A 90 2.20 -2.71 -22.49
N LYS A 91 1.36 -3.74 -22.53
CA LYS A 91 0.48 -4.02 -23.69
C LYS A 91 -0.47 -2.86 -23.98
N ASN A 92 -0.80 -2.04 -22.98
CA ASN A 92 -1.70 -0.91 -23.09
C ASN A 92 -0.96 0.45 -23.07
N GLY A 93 0.33 0.49 -23.44
CA GLY A 93 1.06 1.74 -23.71
C GLY A 93 1.78 2.37 -22.51
N VAL A 94 1.80 1.72 -21.34
CA VAL A 94 2.58 2.15 -20.18
C VAL A 94 3.92 1.42 -20.18
N ASP A 95 4.82 1.81 -21.09
CA ASP A 95 6.09 1.09 -21.35
C ASP A 95 7.29 1.60 -20.56
N ALA A 96 7.21 2.81 -20.00
CA ALA A 96 8.31 3.37 -19.25
C ALA A 96 8.48 2.61 -17.92
N LYS A 97 9.69 2.09 -17.67
CA LYS A 97 10.01 1.34 -16.44
C LYS A 97 9.68 2.12 -15.17
N GLY A 98 9.93 3.43 -15.17
CA GLY A 98 9.58 4.31 -14.06
C GLY A 98 8.08 4.37 -13.76
N ARG A 99 7.22 4.07 -14.73
CA ARG A 99 5.76 4.15 -14.60
C ARG A 99 5.17 2.88 -14.03
N TYR A 100 5.50 1.71 -14.59
CA TYR A 100 4.91 0.45 -14.13
C TYR A 100 5.54 -0.09 -12.82
N ASN A 101 6.77 0.30 -12.47
CA ASN A 101 7.47 -0.15 -11.25
C ASN A 101 7.29 0.80 -10.04
N GLN A 102 6.19 1.54 -9.98
CA GLN A 102 5.89 2.43 -8.86
C GLN A 102 5.57 1.62 -7.60
N VAL A 103 6.07 2.05 -6.43
CA VAL A 103 5.78 1.36 -5.16
C VAL A 103 4.30 1.35 -4.81
N ALA A 104 3.57 2.39 -5.22
CA ALA A 104 2.12 2.44 -5.14
C ALA A 104 1.40 1.44 -6.07
N ASN A 105 2.11 0.74 -6.96
CA ASN A 105 1.59 -0.40 -7.71
C ASN A 105 1.99 -1.73 -7.09
N TYR A 106 2.77 -1.77 -6.01
CA TYR A 106 3.24 -3.02 -5.41
C TYR A 106 2.38 -3.51 -4.26
N THR A 107 2.29 -4.82 -4.13
CA THR A 107 1.72 -5.51 -2.97
C THR A 107 2.43 -6.86 -2.79
N TYR A 108 2.35 -7.42 -1.59
CA TYR A 108 2.70 -8.82 -1.37
C TYR A 108 1.48 -9.69 -1.69
N LEU A 109 1.71 -10.79 -2.39
CA LEU A 109 0.68 -11.77 -2.76
C LEU A 109 1.17 -13.17 -2.44
N ASP A 110 0.22 -14.03 -2.07
CA ASP A 110 0.46 -15.46 -2.14
C ASP A 110 0.81 -15.87 -3.58
N THR A 111 1.69 -16.87 -3.73
CA THR A 111 2.18 -17.30 -5.04
C THR A 111 1.06 -17.83 -5.94
N GLN A 112 0.05 -18.53 -5.38
CA GLN A 112 -1.08 -19.04 -6.15
C GLN A 112 -2.01 -17.90 -6.57
N VAL A 113 -2.22 -16.91 -5.69
CA VAL A 113 -2.97 -15.69 -6.03
C VAL A 113 -2.31 -14.93 -7.18
N ASN A 114 -1.00 -14.69 -7.10
CA ASN A 114 -0.26 -14.02 -8.16
C ASN A 114 -0.36 -14.76 -9.50
N LYS A 115 -0.29 -16.10 -9.49
CA LYS A 115 -0.48 -16.93 -10.70
C LYS A 115 -1.89 -16.80 -11.27
N ALA A 116 -2.92 -16.77 -10.41
CA ALA A 116 -4.32 -16.68 -10.83
C ALA A 116 -4.67 -15.31 -11.40
N ILE A 117 -4.08 -14.22 -10.89
CA ILE A 117 -4.22 -12.86 -11.46
C ILE A 117 -3.62 -12.78 -12.87
N SER A 118 -2.48 -13.45 -13.10
CA SER A 118 -1.80 -13.44 -14.41
C SER A 118 -1.52 -12.02 -14.91
N ASP A 119 -1.78 -11.75 -16.19
CA ASP A 119 -1.63 -10.44 -16.83
C ASP A 119 -2.98 -9.72 -17.02
N ASP A 120 -3.98 -10.01 -16.18
CA ASP A 120 -5.32 -9.44 -16.31
C ASP A 120 -5.42 -8.02 -15.72
N ALA A 121 -6.29 -7.20 -16.31
CA ALA A 121 -6.63 -5.89 -15.76
C ALA A 121 -7.31 -6.02 -14.38
N PRO A 122 -7.18 -5.03 -13.48
CA PRO A 122 -7.89 -5.02 -12.20
C PRO A 122 -9.39 -5.28 -12.32
N CYS A 123 -10.09 -4.58 -13.21
CA CYS A 123 -11.52 -4.80 -13.44
C CYS A 123 -11.88 -6.24 -13.87
N ARG A 124 -10.93 -6.98 -14.46
CA ARG A 124 -11.13 -8.36 -14.92
C ARG A 124 -10.99 -9.35 -13.77
N TYR A 125 -9.83 -9.37 -13.10
CA TYR A 125 -9.62 -10.34 -12.02
C TYR A 125 -10.46 -10.00 -10.78
N PHE A 126 -10.71 -8.72 -10.47
CA PHE A 126 -11.69 -8.35 -9.43
C PHE A 126 -13.12 -8.68 -9.82
N GLY A 127 -13.47 -8.68 -11.11
CA GLY A 127 -14.76 -9.20 -11.58
C GLY A 127 -14.97 -10.67 -11.17
N VAL A 128 -13.94 -11.51 -11.35
CA VAL A 128 -13.96 -12.91 -10.90
C VAL A 128 -14.18 -13.02 -9.39
N ILE A 129 -13.53 -12.15 -8.61
CA ILE A 129 -13.64 -12.15 -7.15
C ILE A 129 -15.03 -11.65 -6.70
N LEU A 130 -15.58 -10.63 -7.34
CA LEU A 130 -16.95 -10.18 -7.06
C LEU A 130 -17.97 -11.28 -7.38
N ASP A 131 -17.75 -12.04 -8.45
CA ASP A 131 -18.59 -13.21 -8.77
C ASP A 131 -18.41 -14.32 -7.73
N GLN A 132 -17.19 -14.60 -7.28
CA GLN A 132 -16.92 -15.58 -6.22
C GLN A 132 -17.54 -15.19 -4.87
N CYS A 133 -17.67 -13.89 -4.58
CA CYS A 133 -18.39 -13.41 -3.40
C CYS A 133 -19.89 -13.72 -3.45
N LYS A 134 -20.47 -13.78 -4.65
CA LYS A 134 -21.89 -14.10 -4.87
C LYS A 134 -22.15 -15.60 -4.92
N THR A 135 -21.29 -16.34 -5.62
CA THR A 135 -21.49 -17.78 -5.90
C THR A 135 -20.88 -18.68 -4.84
N ARG A 136 -19.89 -18.19 -4.08
CA ARG A 136 -19.02 -18.95 -3.16
C ARG A 136 -18.15 -19.99 -3.88
N ASP A 137 -18.03 -19.92 -5.21
CA ASP A 137 -17.12 -20.74 -6.00
C ASP A 137 -15.76 -20.06 -6.12
N VAL A 138 -14.79 -20.48 -5.31
CA VAL A 138 -13.49 -19.80 -5.16
C VAL A 138 -12.59 -20.04 -6.36
N GLN A 139 -12.15 -18.95 -7.00
CA GLN A 139 -11.24 -18.99 -8.15
C GLN A 139 -9.91 -18.29 -7.86
N ILE A 140 -9.93 -17.17 -7.12
CA ILE A 140 -8.74 -16.38 -6.78
C ILE A 140 -8.70 -16.11 -5.28
N GLY A 141 -7.60 -16.51 -4.61
CA GLY A 141 -7.43 -16.30 -3.18
C GLY A 141 -8.45 -17.09 -2.35
N ASN A 142 -8.92 -16.52 -1.25
CA ASN A 142 -9.88 -17.19 -0.36
C ASN A 142 -10.98 -16.27 0.20
N ILE A 143 -11.09 -15.03 -0.29
CA ILE A 143 -12.14 -14.09 0.11
C ILE A 143 -13.44 -14.44 -0.62
N THR A 144 -14.53 -14.64 0.11
CA THR A 144 -15.84 -14.99 -0.50
C THR A 144 -16.97 -14.07 -0.06
N ASP A 145 -16.66 -12.95 0.59
CA ASP A 145 -17.64 -11.98 1.05
C ASP A 145 -17.24 -10.56 0.62
N GLU A 146 -18.19 -9.76 0.14
CA GLU A 146 -17.90 -8.42 -0.35
C GLU A 146 -17.40 -7.48 0.75
N ASN A 147 -17.87 -7.66 2.00
CA ASN A 147 -17.37 -6.85 3.12
C ASN A 147 -15.95 -7.24 3.49
N GLU A 148 -15.62 -8.54 3.42
CA GLU A 148 -14.25 -9.01 3.62
C GLU A 148 -13.32 -8.51 2.51
N LEU A 149 -13.78 -8.46 1.27
CA LEU A 149 -13.03 -7.86 0.16
C LEU A 149 -12.77 -6.37 0.42
N ALA A 150 -13.80 -5.62 0.79
CA ALA A 150 -13.66 -4.19 1.10
C ALA A 150 -12.68 -3.94 2.25
N ALA A 151 -12.75 -4.77 3.31
CA ALA A 151 -11.81 -4.70 4.43
C ALA A 151 -10.37 -5.03 3.99
N ASN A 152 -10.17 -6.09 3.21
CA ASN A 152 -8.85 -6.47 2.70
C ASN A 152 -8.23 -5.40 1.79
N LEU A 153 -9.03 -4.73 0.95
CA LEU A 153 -8.58 -3.60 0.14
C LEU A 153 -8.11 -2.43 1.03
N ALA A 154 -8.89 -2.09 2.06
CA ALA A 154 -8.52 -1.05 3.01
C ALA A 154 -7.24 -1.39 3.79
N GLU A 155 -7.09 -2.63 4.27
CA GLU A 155 -5.87 -3.16 4.93
C GLU A 155 -4.62 -3.09 4.04
N ASN A 156 -4.81 -3.07 2.72
CA ASN A 156 -3.71 -2.98 1.74
C ASN A 156 -3.53 -1.57 1.16
N ALA A 157 -4.24 -0.57 1.71
CA ALA A 157 -4.29 0.80 1.22
C ALA A 157 -4.68 0.90 -0.27
N ILE A 158 -5.61 0.05 -0.71
CA ILE A 158 -6.08 -0.01 -2.09
C ILE A 158 -7.47 0.66 -2.18
N PRO A 159 -7.68 1.63 -3.08
CA PRO A 159 -8.98 2.27 -3.25
C PRO A 159 -10.01 1.23 -3.72
N SER A 160 -11.21 1.25 -3.16
CA SER A 160 -12.26 0.25 -3.46
C SER A 160 -12.67 0.29 -4.93
N GLU A 161 -12.56 1.44 -5.59
CA GLU A 161 -12.86 1.61 -7.01
C GLU A 161 -11.92 0.82 -7.93
N VAL A 162 -10.79 0.28 -7.42
CA VAL A 162 -9.87 -0.56 -8.19
C VAL A 162 -10.57 -1.73 -8.90
N VAL A 163 -11.67 -2.21 -8.32
CA VAL A 163 -12.47 -3.32 -8.88
C VAL A 163 -13.14 -2.98 -10.21
N HIS A 164 -13.16 -1.69 -10.58
CA HIS A 164 -13.70 -1.20 -11.85
C HIS A 164 -12.63 -0.55 -12.74
N MET A 165 -11.37 -0.51 -12.30
CA MET A 165 -10.31 0.21 -12.99
C MET A 165 -9.68 -0.58 -14.13
N ASP A 166 -9.34 0.14 -15.19
CA ASP A 166 -8.48 -0.33 -16.27
C ASP A 166 -7.26 0.60 -16.44
N VAL A 167 -6.47 0.43 -17.51
CA VAL A 167 -5.27 1.23 -17.78
C VAL A 167 -5.52 2.74 -17.77
N ASN A 168 -6.72 3.20 -18.14
CA ASN A 168 -7.06 4.62 -18.19
C ASN A 168 -7.12 5.24 -16.79
N ASP A 169 -7.35 4.43 -15.76
CA ASP A 169 -7.41 4.86 -14.35
C ASP A 169 -6.06 4.76 -13.64
N TYR A 170 -5.01 4.24 -14.30
CA TYR A 170 -3.76 3.88 -13.62
C TYR A 170 -3.10 5.06 -12.87
N ASP A 171 -3.10 6.25 -13.46
CA ASP A 171 -2.56 7.44 -12.80
C ASP A 171 -3.37 7.87 -11.58
N ARG A 172 -4.70 7.81 -11.69
CA ARG A 172 -5.60 8.09 -10.58
C ARG A 172 -5.40 7.07 -9.47
N PHE A 173 -5.30 5.79 -9.81
CA PHE A 173 -5.01 4.71 -8.87
C PHE A 173 -3.73 4.97 -8.07
N LEU A 174 -2.62 5.28 -8.76
CA LEU A 174 -1.36 5.57 -8.09
C LEU A 174 -1.47 6.76 -7.14
N SER A 175 -2.13 7.84 -7.56
CA SER A 175 -2.38 9.01 -6.71
C SER A 175 -3.18 8.67 -5.45
N GLU A 176 -4.31 7.99 -5.60
CA GLU A 176 -5.18 7.67 -4.46
C GLU A 176 -4.53 6.67 -3.50
N ARG A 177 -3.88 5.62 -4.05
CA ARG A 177 -3.16 4.65 -3.23
C ARG A 177 -2.05 5.28 -2.41
N ARG A 178 -1.26 6.22 -2.95
CA ARG A 178 -0.22 6.93 -2.17
C ARG A 178 -0.79 7.70 -0.99
N LYS A 179 -1.97 8.32 -1.14
CA LYS A 179 -2.67 9.01 -0.04
C LYS A 179 -3.12 8.02 1.03
N MET A 180 -3.68 6.88 0.63
CA MET A 180 -4.10 5.83 1.57
C MET A 180 -2.91 5.21 2.30
N MET A 181 -1.80 4.95 1.61
CA MET A 181 -0.55 4.47 2.20
C MET A 181 0.00 5.48 3.22
N ALA A 182 0.02 6.77 2.89
CA ALA A 182 0.44 7.83 3.80
C ALA A 182 -0.46 7.91 5.05
N ALA A 183 -1.79 7.81 4.88
CA ALA A 183 -2.73 7.79 5.99
C ALA A 183 -2.53 6.57 6.91
N MET A 184 -2.20 5.40 6.35
CA MET A 184 -1.87 4.21 7.13
C MET A 184 -0.57 4.39 7.94
N ILE A 185 0.47 5.00 7.33
CA ILE A 185 1.71 5.33 8.05
C ILE A 185 1.43 6.34 9.18
N GLU A 186 0.58 7.34 8.93
CA GLU A 186 0.16 8.32 9.94
C GLU A 186 -0.57 7.64 11.11
N GLN A 187 -1.51 6.74 10.82
CA GLN A 187 -2.23 5.96 11.82
C GLN A 187 -1.26 5.13 12.66
N TYR A 188 -0.33 4.43 12.01
CA TYR A 188 0.70 3.66 12.68
C TYR A 188 1.53 4.53 13.62
N TYR A 189 2.09 5.64 13.12
CA TYR A 189 2.90 6.55 13.93
C TYR A 189 2.14 7.10 15.15
N LYS A 190 0.86 7.48 14.98
CA LYS A 190 0.02 8.00 16.07
C LYS A 190 -0.39 6.95 17.12
N SER A 191 -0.18 5.66 16.83
CA SER A 191 -0.48 4.56 17.76
C SER A 191 0.72 4.10 18.61
N LEU A 192 1.92 4.64 18.34
CA LEU A 192 3.15 4.36 19.10
C LEU A 192 3.16 5.10 20.44
#